data_AF-D8UBM3-F1
#
_entry.id   AF-D8UBM3-F1
#
_cell.length_a   1.000
_cell.length_b   1.000
_cell.length_c   1.000
_cell.angle_alpha   90.00
_cell.angle_beta   90.00
_cell.angle_gamma   90.00
#
_symmetry.space_group_name_H-M   'P 1'
#
loop_
_entity.id
_entity.type
_entity.pdbx_description
1 polymer ?
#
loop_
_entity_poly.entity_id
_entity_poly.type
_entity_poly.pdbx_seq_one_letter_code
_entity_poly.pdbx_strand_id
1 'polypeptide(L)'
;MLQSCYIDILGICNPVLGSRTTILSVKPLLLPDTKTIHQRLLVILLDYSACKLPATMNETTVRTIFLGHKRDGSGGVAQKYIQCSHGKFNLNTTAFKVITVRSNCTDDAVKKCAYWRIAEDGDIVSKKVLGETGFAGFTHYVYIIPGGMSNRCPWAGLAHLPGEQIWLQSSTYGVNRWATIMQEALHNYGLWHSWQGGYEYEDYSTSMGRGDACPNAAELAYLGWATPAPGGDRIDSKTLRPGTGLTFSLPATYLSPEGNYLRVVPDWLPSYKNSSQAKNLYIAVRVNKSGDGSLISLYSNKLNLHEVNATMDNDPDTYIYSDRKITFFNAITPQNRTDFAIYKLIVYGGSWVGKDILKVHLCRYQNSPTECPTLRALEKRKLLE
;
A
#
# COMPACT_ATOMS: atom_id res chain seq x y z
N MET A 1 19.07 -11.04 -27.31
CA MET A 1 20.00 -10.06 -27.92
C MET A 1 20.59 -9.27 -26.77
N LEU A 2 21.90 -9.37 -26.52
CA LEU A 2 22.56 -8.70 -25.38
C LEU A 2 22.46 -7.19 -25.56
N GLN A 3 21.75 -6.54 -24.64
CA GLN A 3 21.45 -5.12 -24.68
C GLN A 3 22.51 -4.40 -23.82
N SER A 4 23.27 -3.49 -24.40
CA SER A 4 24.24 -2.68 -23.69
C SER A 4 23.56 -1.44 -23.12
N CYS A 5 23.52 -1.33 -21.80
CA CYS A 5 23.22 -0.10 -21.08
C CYS A 5 24.29 0.16 -20.03
N TYR A 6 24.47 1.41 -19.64
CA TYR A 6 25.23 1.76 -18.45
C TYR A 6 24.26 2.09 -17.32
N ILE A 7 24.54 1.56 -16.14
CA ILE A 7 23.74 1.83 -14.94
C ILE A 7 24.30 3.11 -14.30
N ASP A 8 23.46 4.11 -14.08
CA ASP A 8 23.87 5.36 -13.42
C ASP A 8 23.93 5.22 -11.88
N ILE A 9 24.33 6.31 -11.22
CA ILE A 9 24.46 6.36 -9.76
C ILE A 9 23.13 6.15 -9.01
N LEU A 10 21.99 6.23 -9.71
CA LEU A 10 20.65 5.98 -9.20
C LEU A 10 20.17 4.56 -9.50
N GLY A 11 21.01 3.73 -10.15
CA GLY A 11 20.65 2.37 -10.52
C GLY A 11 19.83 2.27 -11.81
N ILE A 12 19.73 3.35 -12.59
CA ILE A 12 18.92 3.39 -13.81
C ILE A 12 19.77 2.96 -15.01
N CYS A 13 19.29 1.97 -15.75
CA CYS A 13 19.90 1.48 -17.00
C CYS A 13 19.63 2.47 -18.13
N ASN A 14 20.67 3.25 -18.49
CA ASN A 14 20.62 4.24 -19.57
C ASN A 14 21.17 3.65 -20.87
N PRO A 15 20.48 3.83 -22.02
CA PRO A 15 20.92 3.28 -23.30
C PRO A 15 22.25 3.89 -23.76
N VAL A 16 23.12 3.06 -24.34
CA VAL A 16 24.39 3.53 -24.92
C VAL A 16 24.13 4.28 -26.22
N LEU A 17 24.82 5.41 -26.42
CA LEU A 17 24.76 6.23 -27.64
C LEU A 17 24.98 5.35 -28.89
N GLY A 18 24.04 5.38 -29.84
CA GLY A 18 24.10 4.58 -31.08
C GLY A 18 23.28 3.27 -31.05
N SER A 19 22.67 2.91 -29.92
CA SER A 19 21.72 1.78 -29.86
C SER A 19 20.29 2.25 -30.20
N ARG A 20 19.63 1.57 -31.15
CA ARG A 20 18.19 1.77 -31.41
C ARG A 20 17.38 1.04 -30.34
N THR A 21 16.83 1.79 -29.40
CA THR A 21 15.91 1.28 -28.39
C THR A 21 14.49 1.48 -28.90
N THR A 22 13.82 0.40 -29.31
CA THR A 22 12.38 0.45 -29.55
C THR A 22 11.70 0.42 -28.19
N ILE A 23 11.26 1.59 -27.70
CA ILE A 23 10.44 1.68 -26.49
C ILE A 23 9.05 1.15 -26.85
N LEU A 24 8.83 -0.15 -26.63
CA LEU A 24 7.49 -0.74 -26.62
C LEU A 24 6.79 -0.21 -25.36
N SER A 25 6.04 0.89 -25.48
CA SER A 25 5.07 1.40 -24.51
C SER A 25 5.48 1.27 -23.03
N VAL A 26 5.98 2.36 -22.45
CA VAL A 26 6.35 2.51 -21.02
C VAL A 26 5.12 2.53 -20.10
N LYS A 27 4.23 1.53 -20.15
CA LYS A 27 3.51 1.19 -18.92
C LYS A 27 4.51 0.38 -18.09
N PRO A 28 4.92 0.84 -16.90
CA PRO A 28 5.54 -0.03 -15.92
C PRO A 28 4.76 -1.35 -15.91
N LEU A 29 5.47 -2.48 -16.04
CA LEU A 29 4.90 -3.84 -16.10
C LEU A 29 4.02 -4.16 -14.85
N LEU A 30 4.08 -3.29 -13.85
CA LEU A 30 3.49 -3.40 -12.51
C LEU A 30 2.58 -2.20 -12.16
N LEU A 31 2.07 -1.48 -13.16
CA LEU A 31 0.88 -0.63 -12.92
C LEU A 31 -0.29 -1.51 -12.46
N PRO A 32 -1.33 -0.95 -11.80
CA PRO A 32 -2.50 -1.71 -11.37
C PRO A 32 -3.19 -2.36 -12.58
N ASP A 33 -2.77 -3.58 -12.95
CA ASP A 33 -3.57 -4.47 -13.77
C ASP A 33 -4.69 -4.95 -12.85
N THR A 34 -5.94 -4.82 -13.28
CA THR A 34 -7.11 -5.28 -12.52
C THR A 34 -7.12 -6.82 -12.33
N LYS A 35 -6.15 -7.49 -12.94
CA LYS A 35 -5.90 -8.92 -12.82
C LYS A 35 -5.27 -9.28 -11.49
N THR A 36 -5.55 -10.51 -11.10
CA THR A 36 -4.95 -11.11 -9.93
C THR A 36 -3.45 -11.34 -10.14
N ILE A 37 -2.66 -10.83 -9.21
CA ILE A 37 -1.21 -11.00 -9.14
C ILE A 37 -0.90 -12.27 -8.34
N HIS A 38 0.00 -13.09 -8.89
CA HIS A 38 0.60 -14.23 -8.20
C HIS A 38 2.12 -14.11 -8.22
N GLN A 39 2.70 -13.58 -7.14
CA GLN A 39 4.16 -13.42 -7.04
C GLN A 39 4.83 -14.80 -6.97
N ARG A 40 5.78 -15.04 -7.86
CA ARG A 40 6.72 -16.17 -7.79
C ARG A 40 7.92 -15.66 -7.01
N LEU A 41 7.85 -15.75 -5.68
CA LEU A 41 8.75 -15.08 -4.76
C LEU A 41 9.96 -15.95 -4.40
N LEU A 42 11.17 -15.41 -4.60
CA LEU A 42 12.41 -15.96 -4.08
C LEU A 42 12.86 -15.15 -2.86
N VAL A 43 12.97 -15.82 -1.71
CA VAL A 43 13.53 -15.23 -0.50
C VAL A 43 14.96 -15.71 -0.31
N ILE A 44 15.88 -14.77 -0.24
CA ILE A 44 17.32 -14.97 -0.19
C ILE A 44 17.80 -14.56 1.21
N LEU A 45 18.15 -15.54 2.02
CA LEU A 45 18.78 -15.35 3.33
C LEU A 45 20.27 -15.12 3.12
N LEU A 46 20.75 -13.90 3.38
CA LEU A 46 22.16 -13.60 3.25
C LEU A 46 22.95 -14.13 4.46
N ASP A 47 23.98 -14.90 4.17
CA ASP A 47 24.97 -15.38 5.13
C ASP A 47 26.35 -14.76 4.82
N TYR A 48 26.77 -13.81 5.67
CA TYR A 48 28.09 -13.19 5.64
C TYR A 48 28.99 -13.75 6.76
N SER A 49 28.89 -15.06 7.07
CA SER A 49 29.71 -15.75 8.08
C SER A 49 31.22 -15.54 7.91
N ALA A 50 31.69 -15.38 6.68
CA ALA A 50 33.10 -15.06 6.39
C ALA A 50 33.60 -13.80 7.13
N CYS A 51 32.67 -12.93 7.52
CA CYS A 51 32.93 -11.68 8.22
C CYS A 51 32.21 -11.59 9.56
N LYS A 52 31.96 -12.76 10.18
CA LYS A 52 31.33 -12.90 11.50
C LYS A 52 29.89 -12.34 11.57
N LEU A 53 29.19 -12.33 10.44
CA LEU A 53 27.78 -11.91 10.32
C LEU A 53 26.95 -13.05 9.72
N PRO A 54 26.75 -14.16 10.45
CA PRO A 54 25.98 -15.29 9.93
C PRO A 54 24.50 -14.93 9.74
N ALA A 55 23.82 -15.64 8.84
CA ALA A 55 22.36 -15.57 8.75
C ALA A 55 21.73 -15.89 10.12
N THR A 56 20.81 -15.05 10.58
CA THR A 56 20.11 -15.22 11.87
C THR A 56 18.80 -15.97 11.77
N MET A 57 18.33 -16.22 10.55
CA MET A 57 17.14 -17.00 10.25
C MET A 57 17.51 -18.19 9.37
N ASN A 58 16.68 -19.23 9.42
CA ASN A 58 16.79 -20.38 8.53
C ASN A 58 15.58 -20.44 7.58
N GLU A 59 15.70 -21.25 6.53
CA GLU A 59 14.69 -21.38 5.48
C GLU A 59 13.33 -21.85 6.02
N THR A 60 13.33 -22.72 7.04
CA THR A 60 12.09 -23.22 7.66
C THR A 60 11.34 -22.11 8.36
N THR A 61 12.02 -21.30 9.17
CA THR A 61 11.42 -20.16 9.88
C THR A 61 10.81 -19.17 8.90
N VAL A 62 11.56 -18.80 7.85
CA VAL A 62 11.08 -17.85 6.84
C VAL A 62 9.90 -18.44 6.04
N ARG A 63 9.93 -19.72 5.67
CA ARG A 63 8.76 -20.39 5.06
C ARG A 63 7.53 -20.29 5.95
N THR A 64 7.67 -20.46 7.25
CA THR A 64 6.57 -20.32 8.21
C THR A 64 6.06 -18.88 8.32
N ILE A 65 6.94 -17.87 8.28
CA ILE A 65 6.55 -16.46 8.27
C ILE A 65 5.70 -16.14 7.03
N PHE A 66 6.17 -16.55 5.85
CA PHE A 66 5.51 -16.20 4.59
C PHE A 66 4.25 -17.05 4.32
N LEU A 67 4.29 -18.35 4.58
CA LEU A 67 3.22 -19.29 4.18
C LEU A 67 2.37 -19.83 5.35
N GLY A 68 2.71 -19.48 6.59
CA GLY A 68 2.11 -20.03 7.80
C GLY A 68 2.66 -21.40 8.21
N HIS A 69 2.19 -21.93 9.35
CA HIS A 69 2.68 -23.20 9.91
C HIS A 69 2.49 -24.41 8.98
N LYS A 70 1.38 -24.44 8.23
CA LYS A 70 1.09 -25.50 7.26
C LYS A 70 1.90 -25.40 5.96
N ARG A 71 2.54 -24.25 5.72
CA ARG A 71 3.33 -23.95 4.51
C ARG A 71 2.55 -24.06 3.19
N ASP A 72 1.24 -23.91 3.26
CA ASP A 72 0.30 -23.98 2.12
C ASP A 72 -0.21 -22.60 1.69
N GLY A 73 0.20 -21.53 2.37
CA GLY A 73 -0.26 -20.16 2.14
C GLY A 73 -1.58 -19.81 2.83
N SER A 74 -2.17 -20.73 3.61
CA SER A 74 -3.40 -20.46 4.39
C SER A 74 -3.16 -19.61 5.64
N GLY A 75 -1.90 -19.28 5.94
CA GLY A 75 -1.51 -18.39 7.04
C GLY A 75 -0.32 -17.49 6.66
N GLY A 76 0.23 -16.78 7.66
CA GLY A 76 1.39 -15.93 7.47
C GLY A 76 1.13 -14.72 6.56
N VAL A 77 2.18 -14.24 5.89
CA VAL A 77 2.11 -13.11 4.94
C VAL A 77 1.20 -13.41 3.76
N ALA A 78 1.20 -14.64 3.23
CA ALA A 78 0.36 -15.05 2.10
C ALA A 78 -1.12 -14.80 2.40
N GLN A 79 -1.58 -15.19 3.59
CA GLN A 79 -2.95 -14.94 4.03
C GLN A 79 -3.23 -13.44 4.15
N LYS A 80 -2.28 -12.65 4.64
CA LYS A 80 -2.43 -11.19 4.77
C LYS A 80 -2.53 -10.51 3.40
N TYR A 81 -1.75 -10.93 2.41
CA TYR A 81 -1.87 -10.45 1.04
C TYR A 81 -3.29 -10.68 0.50
N ILE A 82 -3.84 -11.89 0.70
CA ILE A 82 -5.21 -12.22 0.25
C ILE A 82 -6.25 -11.37 0.99
N GLN A 83 -6.15 -11.28 2.32
CA GLN A 83 -7.11 -10.53 3.14
C GLN A 83 -7.15 -9.05 2.79
N CYS A 84 -5.99 -8.44 2.56
CA CYS A 84 -5.88 -7.00 2.31
C CYS A 84 -6.08 -6.58 0.85
N SER A 85 -6.06 -7.53 -0.09
CA SER A 85 -6.24 -7.27 -1.52
C SER A 85 -7.51 -7.88 -2.10
N HIS A 86 -8.35 -8.50 -1.26
CA HIS A 86 -9.51 -9.26 -1.70
C HIS A 86 -9.15 -10.36 -2.72
N GLY A 87 -8.00 -11.01 -2.50
CA GLY A 87 -7.48 -12.04 -3.39
C GLY A 87 -6.89 -11.52 -4.71
N LYS A 88 -6.68 -10.20 -4.87
CA LYS A 88 -5.99 -9.63 -6.04
C LYS A 88 -4.47 -9.70 -5.94
N PHE A 89 -3.92 -9.90 -4.76
CA PHE A 89 -2.49 -10.02 -4.51
C PHE A 89 -2.19 -11.29 -3.72
N ASN A 90 -1.40 -12.17 -4.33
CA ASN A 90 -1.19 -13.53 -3.84
C ASN A 90 0.28 -13.92 -3.99
N LEU A 91 0.71 -14.85 -3.13
CA LEU A 91 1.93 -15.61 -3.34
C LEU A 91 1.60 -16.89 -4.12
N ASN A 92 2.40 -17.21 -5.13
CA ASN A 92 2.38 -18.53 -5.74
C ASN A 92 3.11 -19.50 -4.79
N THR A 93 2.35 -20.27 -4.02
CA THR A 93 2.87 -21.10 -2.93
C THR A 93 3.72 -22.28 -3.43
N THR A 94 3.47 -22.79 -4.64
CA THR A 94 4.26 -23.87 -5.25
C THR A 94 5.57 -23.36 -5.84
N ALA A 95 5.59 -22.11 -6.33
CA ALA A 95 6.79 -21.45 -6.81
C ALA A 95 7.59 -20.76 -5.67
N PHE A 96 7.01 -20.57 -4.47
CA PHE A 96 7.67 -19.90 -3.35
C PHE A 96 8.91 -20.66 -2.89
N LYS A 97 10.06 -19.99 -2.92
CA LYS A 97 11.34 -20.58 -2.53
C LYS A 97 12.08 -19.69 -1.54
N VAL A 98 12.70 -20.33 -0.56
CA VAL A 98 13.67 -19.70 0.34
C VAL A 98 14.98 -20.43 0.15
N ILE A 99 16.08 -19.68 0.07
CA ILE A 99 17.44 -20.22 0.02
C ILE A 99 18.33 -19.42 0.95
N THR A 100 19.31 -20.10 1.56
CA THR A 100 20.42 -19.43 2.23
C THR A 100 21.61 -19.34 1.29
N VAL A 101 22.13 -18.13 1.10
CA VAL A 101 23.29 -17.88 0.24
C VAL A 101 24.46 -17.37 1.05
N ARG A 102 25.58 -18.07 0.96
CA ARG A 102 26.83 -17.65 1.58
C ARG A 102 27.62 -16.80 0.58
N SER A 103 27.78 -15.53 0.90
CA SER A 103 28.56 -14.59 0.09
C SER A 103 29.79 -14.09 0.85
N ASN A 104 30.80 -13.66 0.11
CA ASN A 104 31.90 -12.89 0.68
C ASN A 104 31.36 -11.53 1.10
N CYS A 105 31.76 -11.02 2.26
CA CYS A 105 31.36 -9.67 2.62
C CYS A 105 32.21 -8.64 1.88
N THR A 106 31.56 -7.54 1.50
CA THR A 106 32.23 -6.31 1.08
C THR A 106 31.90 -5.22 2.10
N ASP A 107 32.79 -4.24 2.26
CA ASP A 107 32.53 -3.09 3.14
C ASP A 107 31.24 -2.35 2.74
N ASP A 108 30.94 -2.28 1.44
CA ASP A 108 29.71 -1.68 0.94
C ASP A 108 28.47 -2.44 1.44
N ALA A 109 28.45 -3.78 1.36
CA ALA A 109 27.34 -4.57 1.89
C ALA A 109 27.25 -4.49 3.40
N VAL A 110 28.31 -4.86 4.13
CA VAL A 110 28.19 -5.13 5.57
C VAL A 110 28.47 -3.94 6.46
N LYS A 111 29.17 -2.89 6.01
CA LYS A 111 29.41 -1.67 6.81
C LYS A 111 28.53 -0.51 6.36
N LYS A 112 28.40 -0.28 5.05
CA LYS A 112 27.61 0.85 4.51
C LYS A 112 26.13 0.51 4.28
N CYS A 113 25.74 -0.76 4.39
CA CYS A 113 24.38 -1.23 4.08
C CYS A 113 23.92 -0.80 2.68
N ALA A 114 24.80 -0.95 1.68
CA ALA A 114 24.47 -0.68 0.29
C ALA A 114 23.49 -1.76 -0.23
N TYR A 115 22.21 -1.41 -0.35
CA TYR A 115 21.14 -2.33 -0.75
C TYR A 115 21.39 -2.98 -2.12
N TRP A 116 21.96 -2.23 -3.08
CA TRP A 116 22.29 -2.74 -4.41
C TRP A 116 23.37 -3.83 -4.33
N ARG A 117 24.37 -3.66 -3.46
CA ARG A 117 25.44 -4.65 -3.28
C ARG A 117 24.93 -5.90 -2.57
N ILE A 118 24.07 -5.71 -1.58
CA ILE A 118 23.36 -6.78 -0.86
C ILE A 118 22.54 -7.63 -1.84
N ALA A 119 21.81 -7.00 -2.77
CA ALA A 119 21.08 -7.71 -3.81
C ALA A 119 22.01 -8.41 -4.80
N GLU A 120 23.08 -7.75 -5.26
CA GLU A 120 24.06 -8.34 -6.18
C GLU A 120 24.74 -9.59 -5.59
N ASP A 121 25.15 -9.53 -4.32
CA ASP A 121 25.68 -10.68 -3.59
C ASP A 121 24.67 -11.84 -3.55
N GLY A 122 23.42 -11.51 -3.24
CA GLY A 122 22.32 -12.47 -3.23
C GLY A 122 22.10 -13.12 -4.58
N ASP A 123 22.04 -12.34 -5.65
CA ASP A 123 21.74 -12.78 -7.01
C ASP A 123 22.85 -13.66 -7.58
N ILE A 124 24.11 -13.25 -7.43
CA ILE A 124 25.27 -14.01 -7.93
C ILE A 124 25.27 -15.43 -7.34
N VAL A 125 25.07 -15.56 -6.03
CA VAL A 125 25.09 -16.87 -5.37
C VAL A 125 23.80 -17.64 -5.65
N SER A 126 22.65 -16.97 -5.69
CA SER A 126 21.36 -17.59 -6.03
C SER A 126 21.38 -18.19 -7.43
N LYS A 127 21.92 -17.48 -8.43
CA LYS A 127 22.10 -17.98 -9.80
C LYS A 127 23.01 -19.21 -9.87
N LYS A 128 24.08 -19.26 -9.05
CA LYS A 128 24.94 -20.45 -8.95
C LYS A 128 24.20 -21.66 -8.37
N VAL A 129 23.31 -21.45 -7.40
CA VAL A 129 22.55 -22.51 -6.74
C VAL A 129 21.36 -22.99 -7.59
N LEU A 130 20.65 -22.05 -8.24
CA LEU A 130 19.39 -22.32 -8.95
C LEU A 130 19.59 -22.54 -10.45
N GLY A 131 20.72 -22.12 -11.00
CA GLY A 131 20.92 -21.89 -12.43
C GLY A 131 20.25 -20.59 -12.89
N GLU A 132 20.77 -20.00 -13.97
CA GLU A 132 20.24 -18.75 -14.55
C GLU A 132 18.76 -18.87 -14.92
N THR A 133 18.36 -19.96 -15.59
CA THR A 133 16.97 -20.21 -15.97
C THR A 133 16.06 -20.39 -14.75
N GLY A 134 16.56 -21.04 -13.69
CA GLY A 134 15.80 -21.22 -12.45
C GLY A 134 15.59 -19.90 -11.72
N PHE A 135 16.62 -19.06 -11.67
CA PHE A 135 16.56 -17.72 -11.09
C PHE A 135 15.63 -16.80 -11.87
N ALA A 136 15.74 -16.74 -13.20
CA ALA A 136 14.87 -15.93 -14.05
C ALA A 136 13.39 -16.36 -14.02
N GLY A 137 13.08 -17.52 -13.45
CA GLY A 137 11.72 -18.00 -13.25
C GLY A 137 10.98 -17.36 -12.07
N PHE A 138 11.63 -16.53 -11.26
CA PHE A 138 11.00 -15.76 -10.18
C PHE A 138 10.62 -14.36 -10.66
N THR A 139 9.55 -13.80 -10.08
CA THR A 139 9.06 -12.47 -10.44
C THR A 139 9.36 -11.41 -9.38
N HIS A 140 9.70 -11.84 -8.15
CA HIS A 140 9.97 -10.94 -7.03
C HIS A 140 11.04 -11.55 -6.13
N TYR A 141 11.81 -10.70 -5.46
CA TYR A 141 12.97 -11.08 -4.66
C TYR A 141 12.95 -10.39 -3.30
N VAL A 142 13.17 -11.17 -2.24
CA VAL A 142 13.30 -10.67 -0.87
C VAL A 142 14.69 -10.98 -0.37
N TYR A 143 15.47 -9.97 0.00
CA TYR A 143 16.78 -10.15 0.62
C TYR A 143 16.66 -9.94 2.13
N ILE A 144 16.84 -11.01 2.90
CA ILE A 144 16.84 -10.95 4.36
C ILE A 144 18.29 -10.86 4.82
N ILE A 145 18.64 -9.74 5.46
CA ILE A 145 20.01 -9.50 5.95
C ILE A 145 20.24 -10.16 7.33
N PRO A 146 21.49 -10.53 7.67
CA PRO A 146 21.87 -10.94 9.02
C PRO A 146 21.41 -9.97 10.11
N GLY A 147 20.92 -10.47 11.24
CA GLY A 147 20.53 -9.62 12.38
C GLY A 147 21.69 -8.78 12.93
N GLY A 148 22.94 -9.24 12.79
CA GLY A 148 24.13 -8.44 13.12
C GLY A 148 24.32 -7.18 12.27
N MET A 149 23.56 -7.03 11.17
CA MET A 149 23.53 -5.84 10.32
C MET A 149 22.39 -4.87 10.67
N SER A 150 21.46 -5.22 11.56
CA SER A 150 20.29 -4.37 11.89
C SER A 150 20.65 -2.99 12.44
N ASN A 151 21.79 -2.85 13.15
CA ASN A 151 22.25 -1.54 13.65
C ASN A 151 23.03 -0.73 12.60
N ARG A 152 23.27 -1.31 11.41
CA ARG A 152 24.03 -0.69 10.30
C ARG A 152 23.12 -0.24 9.17
N CYS A 153 22.01 -0.96 8.99
CA CYS A 153 20.95 -0.60 8.08
C CYS A 153 19.91 0.24 8.82
N PRO A 154 19.70 1.52 8.47
CA PRO A 154 18.81 2.41 9.23
C PRO A 154 17.31 2.12 9.01
N TRP A 155 16.98 1.17 8.14
CA TRP A 155 15.63 0.81 7.74
C TRP A 155 15.27 -0.59 8.23
N ALA A 156 14.02 -0.84 8.61
CA ALA A 156 13.53 -2.18 8.96
C ALA A 156 13.12 -3.00 7.72
N GLY A 157 12.62 -2.29 6.70
CA GLY A 157 12.39 -2.76 5.35
C GLY A 157 12.80 -1.66 4.36
N LEU A 158 13.16 -2.07 3.14
CA LEU A 158 13.45 -1.18 2.01
C LEU A 158 12.93 -1.86 0.74
N ALA A 159 12.55 -1.08 -0.27
CA ALA A 159 12.06 -1.61 -1.53
C ALA A 159 12.44 -0.73 -2.71
N HIS A 160 12.42 -1.32 -3.90
CA HIS A 160 12.31 -0.56 -5.14
C HIS A 160 10.88 -0.05 -5.35
N LEU A 161 10.77 1.18 -5.86
CA LEU A 161 9.51 1.92 -5.96
C LEU A 161 9.35 2.58 -7.35
N PRO A 162 8.54 1.98 -8.25
CA PRO A 162 8.18 0.56 -8.31
C PRO A 162 9.38 -0.36 -8.61
N GLY A 163 9.19 -1.68 -8.53
CA GLY A 163 10.23 -2.66 -8.83
C GLY A 163 9.84 -4.06 -8.38
N GLU A 164 10.82 -4.94 -8.19
CA GLU A 164 10.56 -6.37 -7.86
C GLU A 164 11.34 -6.84 -6.62
N GLN A 165 12.12 -5.95 -6.01
CA GLN A 165 13.06 -6.27 -4.94
C GLN A 165 12.69 -5.55 -3.65
N ILE A 166 12.81 -6.29 -2.56
CA ILE A 166 12.70 -5.77 -1.20
C ILE A 166 13.83 -6.31 -0.32
N TRP A 167 14.22 -5.54 0.68
CA TRP A 167 15.19 -5.91 1.68
C TRP A 167 14.56 -5.83 3.06
N LEU A 168 14.82 -6.82 3.91
CA LEU A 168 14.23 -6.91 5.23
C LEU A 168 15.30 -7.18 6.28
N GLN A 169 15.21 -6.46 7.39
CA GLN A 169 15.97 -6.82 8.58
C GLN A 169 15.46 -8.13 9.19
N SER A 170 16.39 -8.94 9.70
CA SER A 170 16.08 -10.04 10.60
C SER A 170 15.75 -9.55 12.02
N SER A 171 14.68 -8.76 12.17
CA SER A 171 14.26 -8.15 13.43
C SER A 171 12.75 -8.29 13.66
N THR A 172 12.27 -7.89 14.85
CA THR A 172 10.84 -7.90 15.20
C THR A 172 10.04 -6.94 14.32
N TYR A 173 10.59 -5.77 14.01
CA TYR A 173 9.96 -4.76 13.15
C TYR A 173 10.26 -4.94 11.66
N GLY A 174 11.21 -5.80 11.30
CA GLY A 174 11.53 -6.19 9.92
C GLY A 174 10.71 -7.40 9.46
N VAL A 175 11.39 -8.49 9.07
CA VAL A 175 10.78 -9.71 8.51
C VAL A 175 9.76 -10.40 9.43
N ASN A 176 9.81 -10.21 10.75
CA ASN A 176 8.81 -10.83 11.64
C ASN A 176 7.48 -10.06 11.69
N ARG A 177 7.40 -8.88 11.07
CA ARG A 177 6.20 -8.06 11.01
C ARG A 177 5.59 -8.14 9.61
N TRP A 178 4.43 -8.80 9.48
CA TRP A 178 3.77 -8.98 8.19
C TRP A 178 3.46 -7.66 7.49
N ALA A 179 3.17 -6.61 8.26
CA ALA A 179 2.85 -5.29 7.72
C ALA A 179 4.09 -4.61 7.12
N THR A 180 5.29 -4.82 7.67
CA THR A 180 6.55 -4.36 7.05
C THR A 180 6.77 -5.09 5.73
N ILE A 181 6.57 -6.41 5.69
CA ILE A 181 6.69 -7.18 4.43
C ILE A 181 5.68 -6.68 3.39
N MET A 182 4.42 -6.44 3.82
CA MET A 182 3.39 -5.90 2.94
C MET A 182 3.76 -4.50 2.44
N GLN A 183 4.23 -3.61 3.30
CA GLN A 183 4.66 -2.26 2.93
C GLN A 183 5.71 -2.30 1.83
N GLU A 184 6.78 -3.07 2.03
CA GLU A 184 7.85 -3.19 1.03
C GLU A 184 7.36 -3.82 -0.26
N ALA A 185 6.49 -4.84 -0.18
CA ALA A 185 5.91 -5.45 -1.35
C ALA A 185 4.95 -4.51 -2.10
N LEU A 186 4.30 -3.57 -1.42
CA LEU A 186 3.41 -2.57 -2.02
C LEU A 186 4.19 -1.43 -2.68
N HIS A 187 5.40 -1.11 -2.19
CA HIS A 187 6.31 -0.21 -2.90
C HIS A 187 6.63 -0.72 -4.31
N ASN A 188 6.79 -2.03 -4.50
CA ASN A 188 6.99 -2.63 -5.81
C ASN A 188 5.88 -2.30 -6.83
N TYR A 189 4.69 -1.88 -6.37
CA TYR A 189 3.54 -1.47 -7.18
C TYR A 189 3.28 0.04 -7.19
N GLY A 190 4.22 0.86 -6.72
CA GLY A 190 4.11 2.33 -6.78
C GLY A 190 3.32 2.96 -5.63
N LEU A 191 3.05 2.24 -4.54
CA LEU A 191 2.56 2.88 -3.31
C LEU A 191 3.71 3.53 -2.55
N TRP A 192 3.46 4.72 -2.04
CA TRP A 192 4.38 5.49 -1.19
C TRP A 192 3.93 5.41 0.26
N HIS A 193 4.76 5.91 1.18
CA HIS A 193 4.39 5.94 2.59
C HIS A 193 3.11 6.76 2.82
N SER A 194 2.30 6.31 3.78
CA SER A 194 1.14 7.06 4.24
C SER A 194 1.53 8.01 5.37
N TRP A 195 0.86 9.15 5.42
CA TRP A 195 1.20 10.29 6.27
C TRP A 195 0.11 10.56 7.29
N GLN A 196 0.47 11.17 8.41
CA GLN A 196 -0.50 11.73 9.36
C GLN A 196 0.08 12.98 10.00
N GLY A 197 -0.70 14.05 10.07
CA GLY A 197 -0.27 15.31 10.70
C GLY A 197 0.98 15.95 10.07
N GLY A 198 1.24 15.69 8.78
CA GLY A 198 2.42 16.18 8.07
C GLY A 198 3.70 15.36 8.26
N TYR A 199 3.62 14.23 8.96
CA TYR A 199 4.74 13.33 9.20
C TYR A 199 4.59 12.02 8.43
N GLU A 200 5.68 11.62 7.77
CA GLU A 200 5.77 10.37 7.03
C GLU A 200 5.68 9.18 8.00
N TYR A 201 5.04 8.10 7.57
CA TYR A 201 4.79 6.87 8.33
C TYR A 201 3.79 6.97 9.50
N GLU A 202 3.41 8.16 9.96
CA GLU A 202 2.57 8.31 11.16
C GLU A 202 1.10 7.89 10.96
N ASP A 203 0.71 7.42 9.78
CA ASP A 203 -0.61 6.79 9.59
C ASP A 203 -0.60 5.34 10.09
N TYR A 204 -1.10 5.12 11.30
CA TYR A 204 -1.24 3.78 11.88
C TYR A 204 -2.51 3.04 11.42
N SER A 205 -3.26 3.59 10.45
CA SER A 205 -4.44 2.95 9.86
C SER A 205 -4.14 2.07 8.64
N THR A 206 -2.88 2.00 8.20
CA THR A 206 -2.44 1.22 7.03
C THR A 206 -1.02 0.68 7.22
N SER A 207 -0.69 -0.39 6.51
CA SER A 207 0.66 -0.92 6.37
C SER A 207 1.60 0.02 5.61
N MET A 208 1.11 0.99 4.84
CA MET A 208 1.96 2.02 4.23
C MET A 208 2.42 3.09 5.23
N GLY A 209 1.87 3.12 6.44
CA GLY A 209 2.47 3.78 7.58
C GLY A 209 2.93 2.75 8.61
N ARG A 210 2.93 3.09 9.90
CA ARG A 210 3.36 2.16 10.97
C ARG A 210 2.25 1.22 11.46
N GLY A 211 1.10 1.18 10.80
CA GLY A 211 -0.05 0.37 11.19
C GLY A 211 0.09 -1.11 10.86
N ASP A 212 -0.35 -1.99 11.75
CA ASP A 212 -0.58 -3.41 11.45
C ASP A 212 -1.99 -3.60 10.85
N ALA A 213 -2.24 -2.96 9.72
CA ALA A 213 -3.55 -2.88 9.09
C ALA A 213 -3.44 -2.99 7.56
N CYS A 214 -4.54 -3.31 6.90
CA CYS A 214 -4.58 -3.33 5.44
C CYS A 214 -4.47 -1.91 4.86
N PRO A 215 -4.17 -1.81 3.55
CA PRO A 215 -4.16 -0.53 2.84
C PRO A 215 -5.44 0.28 3.05
N ASN A 216 -5.31 1.60 3.15
CA ASN A 216 -6.46 2.50 3.24
C ASN A 216 -7.20 2.61 1.90
N ALA A 217 -8.34 3.29 1.89
CA ALA A 217 -9.19 3.37 0.70
C ALA A 217 -8.51 4.01 -0.52
N ALA A 218 -7.66 5.02 -0.33
CA ALA A 218 -6.92 5.64 -1.44
C ALA A 218 -5.89 4.66 -2.04
N GLU A 219 -5.21 3.90 -1.19
CA GLU A 219 -4.25 2.87 -1.60
C GLU A 219 -4.95 1.71 -2.31
N LEU A 220 -6.07 1.21 -1.77
CA LEU A 220 -6.88 0.16 -2.39
C LEU A 220 -7.44 0.60 -3.75
N ALA A 221 -7.89 1.86 -3.86
CA ALA A 221 -8.37 2.43 -5.10
C ALA A 221 -7.26 2.52 -6.15
N TYR A 222 -6.07 3.02 -5.75
CA TYR A 222 -4.93 3.08 -6.64
C TYR A 222 -4.52 1.70 -7.15
N LEU A 223 -4.46 0.69 -6.27
CA LEU A 223 -4.11 -0.68 -6.65
C LEU A 223 -5.22 -1.41 -7.43
N GLY A 224 -6.41 -0.81 -7.57
CA GLY A 224 -7.56 -1.46 -8.20
C GLY A 224 -8.09 -2.66 -7.41
N TRP A 225 -7.83 -2.69 -6.09
CA TRP A 225 -8.27 -3.78 -5.20
C TRP A 225 -9.66 -3.55 -4.62
N ALA A 226 -10.16 -2.31 -4.68
CA ALA A 226 -11.51 -1.96 -4.28
C ALA A 226 -12.18 -1.00 -5.27
N THR A 227 -13.51 -1.01 -5.29
CA THR A 227 -14.33 -0.09 -6.09
C THR A 227 -15.13 0.85 -5.17
N PRO A 228 -15.43 2.08 -5.64
CA PRO A 228 -16.23 3.02 -4.88
C PRO A 228 -17.69 2.55 -4.81
N ALA A 229 -18.44 3.04 -3.83
CA ALA A 229 -19.89 2.84 -3.78
C ALA A 229 -20.55 3.34 -5.08
N PRO A 230 -21.70 2.81 -5.49
CA PRO A 230 -22.44 3.33 -6.64
C PRO A 230 -22.64 4.85 -6.54
N GLY A 231 -22.16 5.60 -7.53
CA GLY A 231 -22.17 7.07 -7.55
C GLY A 231 -21.17 7.77 -6.60
N GLY A 232 -20.28 7.00 -5.98
CA GLY A 232 -19.25 7.46 -5.05
C GLY A 232 -17.84 7.56 -5.63
N ASP A 233 -17.67 7.29 -6.92
CA ASP A 233 -16.39 7.35 -7.66
C ASP A 233 -15.89 8.78 -7.91
N ARG A 234 -16.84 9.72 -8.03
CA ARG A 234 -16.56 11.14 -8.19
C ARG A 234 -17.69 11.99 -7.61
N ILE A 235 -17.53 12.37 -6.34
CA ILE A 235 -18.47 13.27 -5.65
C ILE A 235 -17.97 14.70 -5.79
N ASP A 236 -18.46 15.42 -6.79
CA ASP A 236 -18.05 16.78 -7.15
C ASP A 236 -19.22 17.78 -7.07
N SER A 237 -19.01 19.02 -7.52
CA SER A 237 -20.01 20.08 -7.46
C SER A 237 -21.30 19.78 -8.22
N LYS A 238 -21.27 18.88 -9.20
CA LYS A 238 -22.43 18.47 -10.00
C LYS A 238 -23.28 17.45 -9.26
N THR A 239 -22.64 16.49 -8.57
CA THR A 239 -23.33 15.41 -7.87
C THR A 239 -23.77 15.81 -6.47
N LEU A 240 -22.93 16.54 -5.72
CA LEU A 240 -23.24 17.04 -4.39
C LEU A 240 -23.65 18.51 -4.49
N ARG A 241 -24.93 18.86 -4.37
CA ARG A 241 -25.38 20.27 -4.36
C ARG A 241 -25.28 20.86 -2.95
N PRO A 242 -25.06 22.19 -2.80
CA PRO A 242 -25.00 22.80 -1.47
C PRO A 242 -26.31 22.61 -0.68
N GLY A 243 -26.19 22.34 0.62
CA GLY A 243 -27.33 22.12 1.52
C GLY A 243 -28.08 20.81 1.27
N THR A 244 -27.63 19.98 0.33
CA THR A 244 -28.23 18.67 0.04
C THR A 244 -27.35 17.55 0.56
N GLY A 245 -28.00 16.58 1.22
CA GLY A 245 -27.33 15.37 1.68
C GLY A 245 -27.35 14.27 0.63
N LEU A 246 -26.18 13.70 0.33
CA LEU A 246 -26.03 12.40 -0.33
C LEU A 246 -25.84 11.31 0.72
N THR A 247 -26.37 10.12 0.45
CA THR A 247 -26.35 8.99 1.38
C THR A 247 -25.83 7.75 0.68
N PHE A 248 -24.98 6.99 1.38
CA PHE A 248 -24.41 5.73 0.94
C PHE A 248 -24.49 4.70 2.07
N SER A 249 -24.48 3.42 1.73
CA SER A 249 -24.26 2.32 2.68
C SER A 249 -22.89 1.73 2.37
N LEU A 250 -21.89 2.00 3.21
CA LEU A 250 -20.53 1.55 2.98
C LEU A 250 -20.23 0.29 3.80
N PRO A 251 -19.94 -0.86 3.17
CA PRO A 251 -19.36 -1.98 3.88
C PRO A 251 -17.97 -1.61 4.41
N ALA A 252 -17.61 -2.16 5.57
CA ALA A 252 -16.25 -2.08 6.07
C ALA A 252 -15.27 -2.64 5.04
N THR A 253 -14.09 -2.05 4.92
CA THR A 253 -13.10 -2.41 3.90
C THR A 253 -12.72 -3.88 3.90
N TYR A 254 -12.75 -4.58 5.05
CA TYR A 254 -12.43 -6.01 5.10
C TYR A 254 -13.53 -6.92 4.53
N LEU A 255 -14.78 -6.42 4.40
CA LEU A 255 -15.96 -7.23 4.11
C LEU A 255 -16.12 -7.54 2.62
N SER A 256 -15.87 -6.56 1.76
CA SER A 256 -16.04 -6.68 0.31
C SER A 256 -15.12 -5.68 -0.41
N PRO A 257 -14.55 -6.06 -1.57
CA PRO A 257 -13.86 -5.12 -2.45
C PRO A 257 -14.82 -4.13 -3.13
N GLU A 258 -16.11 -4.46 -3.22
CA GLU A 258 -17.11 -3.64 -3.91
C GLU A 258 -17.71 -2.58 -3.00
N GLY A 259 -17.73 -1.35 -3.49
CA GLY A 259 -18.53 -0.28 -2.89
C GLY A 259 -18.06 0.22 -1.53
N ASN A 260 -16.82 -0.09 -1.12
CA ASN A 260 -16.37 0.09 0.26
C ASN A 260 -15.76 1.47 0.57
N TYR A 261 -15.71 2.37 -0.42
CA TYR A 261 -15.24 3.75 -0.23
C TYR A 261 -16.02 4.78 -1.06
N LEU A 262 -15.83 6.05 -0.70
CA LEU A 262 -16.25 7.22 -1.46
C LEU A 262 -15.05 8.08 -1.81
N ARG A 263 -15.08 8.72 -2.97
CA ARG A 263 -14.08 9.68 -3.44
C ARG A 263 -14.72 11.04 -3.68
N VAL A 264 -14.37 12.02 -2.86
CA VAL A 264 -14.83 13.40 -2.98
C VAL A 264 -13.80 14.21 -3.75
N VAL A 265 -14.29 14.93 -4.76
CA VAL A 265 -13.53 15.80 -5.66
C VAL A 265 -14.05 17.23 -5.43
N PRO A 266 -13.47 17.99 -4.50
CA PRO A 266 -13.99 19.29 -4.06
C PRO A 266 -13.66 20.41 -5.06
N ASP A 267 -14.07 20.24 -6.32
CA ASP A 267 -13.88 21.18 -7.44
C ASP A 267 -14.58 22.54 -7.23
N TRP A 268 -15.47 22.62 -6.23
CA TRP A 268 -16.10 23.86 -5.79
C TRP A 268 -15.19 24.77 -4.97
N LEU A 269 -14.00 24.31 -4.57
CA LEU A 269 -13.04 25.11 -3.82
C LEU A 269 -12.09 25.84 -4.78
N PRO A 270 -11.77 27.12 -4.53
CA PRO A 270 -10.74 27.82 -5.31
C PRO A 270 -9.38 27.12 -5.31
N SER A 271 -9.00 26.49 -4.19
CA SER A 271 -7.75 25.74 -4.04
C SER A 271 -7.64 24.55 -4.98
N TYR A 272 -8.76 24.00 -5.46
CA TYR A 272 -8.76 22.85 -6.37
C TYR A 272 -8.19 23.20 -7.76
N LYS A 273 -8.11 24.49 -8.10
CA LYS A 273 -7.44 24.96 -9.34
C LYS A 273 -5.92 24.99 -9.24
N ASN A 274 -5.35 24.88 -8.05
CA ASN A 274 -3.92 24.88 -7.81
C ASN A 274 -3.42 23.46 -7.55
N SER A 275 -2.57 22.93 -8.43
CA SER A 275 -2.05 21.56 -8.35
C SER A 275 -1.30 21.22 -7.06
N SER A 276 -0.72 22.21 -6.38
CA SER A 276 -0.04 22.03 -5.10
C SER A 276 -0.99 21.96 -3.89
N GLN A 277 -2.21 22.46 -4.03
CA GLN A 277 -3.19 22.57 -2.94
C GLN A 277 -4.44 21.71 -3.16
N ALA A 278 -4.71 21.29 -4.39
CA ALA A 278 -5.87 20.47 -4.72
C ALA A 278 -5.78 19.10 -4.04
N LYS A 279 -6.85 18.71 -3.35
CA LYS A 279 -6.94 17.43 -2.63
C LYS A 279 -8.22 16.68 -3.02
N ASN A 280 -8.09 15.38 -3.23
CA ASN A 280 -9.23 14.46 -3.25
C ASN A 280 -9.35 13.81 -1.87
N LEU A 281 -10.58 13.48 -1.45
CA LEU A 281 -10.83 12.82 -0.17
C LEU A 281 -11.32 11.39 -0.40
N TYR A 282 -10.76 10.45 0.33
CA TYR A 282 -11.21 9.07 0.39
C TYR A 282 -11.84 8.80 1.74
N ILE A 283 -13.05 8.24 1.74
CA ILE A 283 -13.83 7.98 2.95
C ILE A 283 -14.22 6.51 2.94
N ALA A 284 -13.86 5.77 3.99
CA ALA A 284 -14.22 4.36 4.10
C ALA A 284 -14.46 3.93 5.54
N VAL A 285 -15.28 2.90 5.72
CA VAL A 285 -15.54 2.31 7.04
C VAL A 285 -14.42 1.33 7.36
N ARG A 286 -13.78 1.48 8.51
CA ARG A 286 -12.76 0.56 9.00
C ARG A 286 -13.23 -0.12 10.27
N VAL A 287 -13.07 -1.44 10.33
CA VAL A 287 -13.47 -2.29 11.46
C VAL A 287 -12.31 -3.23 11.76
N ASN A 288 -12.04 -3.48 13.04
CA ASN A 288 -10.91 -4.31 13.49
C ASN A 288 -11.15 -5.82 13.30
N LYS A 289 -11.28 -6.27 12.06
CA LYS A 289 -11.52 -7.67 11.68
C LYS A 289 -10.64 -8.08 10.51
N SER A 290 -10.41 -9.39 10.38
CA SER A 290 -9.62 -9.97 9.28
C SER A 290 -8.23 -9.33 9.16
N GLY A 291 -7.84 -8.82 8.00
CA GLY A 291 -6.58 -8.14 7.77
C GLY A 291 -6.40 -6.88 8.65
N ASP A 292 -7.49 -6.23 9.05
CA ASP A 292 -7.53 -5.07 9.96
C ASP A 292 -7.64 -5.45 11.44
N GLY A 293 -7.44 -6.73 11.81
CA GLY A 293 -7.65 -7.21 13.19
C GLY A 293 -6.89 -6.45 14.29
N SER A 294 -5.76 -5.82 13.95
CA SER A 294 -4.93 -5.05 14.90
C SER A 294 -5.16 -3.54 14.86
N LEU A 295 -6.19 -3.08 14.13
CA LEU A 295 -6.51 -1.67 13.99
C LEU A 295 -6.96 -1.07 15.35
N ILE A 296 -6.19 -0.11 15.87
CA ILE A 296 -6.43 0.51 17.17
C ILE A 296 -7.73 1.35 17.19
N SER A 297 -8.26 1.62 18.39
CA SER A 297 -9.55 2.31 18.61
C SER A 297 -9.66 3.72 18.02
N LEU A 298 -8.53 4.35 17.71
CA LEU A 298 -8.51 5.63 17.00
C LEU A 298 -9.17 5.49 15.61
N TYR A 299 -8.92 4.36 14.93
CA TYR A 299 -9.29 4.11 13.54
C TYR A 299 -10.40 3.06 13.38
N SER A 300 -10.51 2.13 14.33
CA SER A 300 -11.45 1.01 14.20
C SER A 300 -12.88 1.39 14.60
N ASN A 301 -13.83 0.77 13.90
CA ASN A 301 -15.28 0.97 14.05
C ASN A 301 -15.71 2.41 13.75
N LYS A 302 -15.05 3.04 12.78
CA LYS A 302 -15.24 4.44 12.38
C LYS A 302 -15.16 4.61 10.87
N LEU A 303 -15.60 5.77 10.40
CA LEU A 303 -15.25 6.27 9.07
C LEU A 303 -13.85 6.87 9.13
N ASN A 304 -12.91 6.32 8.39
CA ASN A 304 -11.59 6.92 8.20
C ASN A 304 -11.61 7.81 6.96
N LEU A 305 -10.93 8.95 7.08
CA LEU A 305 -10.82 9.94 6.03
C LEU A 305 -9.35 10.18 5.72
N HIS A 306 -9.03 10.04 4.44
CA HIS A 306 -7.71 10.27 3.87
C HIS A 306 -7.79 11.36 2.80
N GLU A 307 -6.78 12.21 2.74
CA GLU A 307 -6.60 13.18 1.66
C GLU A 307 -5.43 12.77 0.77
N VAL A 308 -5.52 13.09 -0.52
CA VAL A 308 -4.49 12.78 -1.52
C VAL A 308 -4.31 13.98 -2.43
N ASN A 309 -3.08 14.27 -2.91
CA ASN A 309 -2.88 15.30 -3.93
C ASN A 309 -3.74 15.00 -5.17
N ALA A 310 -4.66 15.89 -5.51
CA ALA A 310 -5.64 15.65 -6.57
C ALA A 310 -5.01 15.58 -7.96
N THR A 311 -3.97 16.36 -8.24
CA THR A 311 -3.29 16.33 -9.54
C THR A 311 -2.69 14.95 -9.78
N MET A 312 -1.99 14.41 -8.77
CA MET A 312 -1.35 13.11 -8.90
C MET A 312 -2.35 11.94 -8.80
N ASP A 313 -3.41 12.09 -8.01
CA ASP A 313 -4.46 11.08 -7.87
C ASP A 313 -5.36 10.97 -9.13
N ASN A 314 -5.56 12.08 -9.85
CA ASN A 314 -6.30 12.08 -11.12
C ASN A 314 -5.49 11.55 -12.30
N ASP A 315 -4.16 11.47 -12.18
CA ASP A 315 -3.25 11.02 -13.24
C ASP A 315 -2.13 10.12 -12.67
N PRO A 316 -2.46 8.98 -12.05
CA PRO A 316 -1.48 8.14 -11.35
C PRO A 316 -0.37 7.60 -12.28
N ASP A 317 -0.67 7.41 -13.57
CA ASP A 317 0.28 6.87 -14.54
C ASP A 317 1.46 7.84 -14.77
N THR A 318 1.20 9.15 -14.82
CA THR A 318 2.25 10.18 -14.96
C THR A 318 3.07 10.35 -13.68
N TYR A 319 2.47 10.13 -12.51
CA TYR A 319 3.07 10.43 -11.20
C TYR A 319 3.50 9.17 -10.42
N ILE A 320 3.74 8.05 -11.10
CA ILE A 320 4.09 6.78 -10.44
C ILE A 320 5.35 6.87 -9.55
N TYR A 321 6.34 7.68 -9.95
CA TYR A 321 7.57 7.92 -9.19
C TYR A 321 7.48 9.12 -8.22
N SER A 322 6.27 9.60 -7.93
CA SER A 322 6.05 10.74 -7.03
C SER A 322 5.20 10.34 -5.83
N ASP A 323 5.60 10.80 -4.66
CA ASP A 323 4.78 10.65 -3.45
C ASP A 323 3.52 11.50 -3.56
N ARG A 324 2.37 10.83 -3.60
CA ARG A 324 1.03 11.44 -3.64
C ARG A 324 0.56 11.97 -2.29
N LYS A 325 1.32 11.68 -1.23
CA LYS A 325 1.08 12.06 0.16
C LYS A 325 -0.33 11.71 0.60
N ILE A 326 -0.67 10.42 0.50
CA ILE A 326 -1.90 9.89 1.08
C ILE A 326 -1.81 10.14 2.59
N THR A 327 -2.72 10.95 3.12
CA THR A 327 -2.64 11.44 4.49
C THR A 327 -3.92 11.15 5.25
N PHE A 328 -3.84 10.40 6.33
CA PHE A 328 -4.94 10.30 7.29
C PHE A 328 -5.12 11.65 8.00
N PHE A 329 -6.34 12.17 8.03
CA PHE A 329 -6.62 13.45 8.70
C PHE A 329 -7.80 13.41 9.67
N ASN A 330 -8.69 12.42 9.59
CA ASN A 330 -9.78 12.30 10.56
C ASN A 330 -10.42 10.91 10.64
N ALA A 331 -11.08 10.62 11.76
CA ALA A 331 -11.97 9.48 11.90
C ALA A 331 -13.27 9.86 12.62
N ILE A 332 -14.41 9.47 12.07
CA ILE A 332 -15.74 9.85 12.56
C ILE A 332 -16.43 8.62 13.15
N THR A 333 -16.84 8.74 14.41
CA THR A 333 -17.64 7.70 15.08
C THR A 333 -19.04 7.59 14.47
N PRO A 334 -19.65 6.39 14.45
CA PRO A 334 -21.06 6.23 14.14
C PRO A 334 -21.95 7.16 14.97
N GLN A 335 -23.10 7.53 14.43
CA GLN A 335 -24.05 8.50 15.01
C GLN A 335 -23.46 9.90 15.29
N ASN A 336 -22.42 10.30 14.56
CA ASN A 336 -21.76 11.58 14.74
C ASN A 336 -21.49 12.28 13.39
N ARG A 337 -21.12 13.56 13.44
CA ARG A 337 -20.74 14.33 12.25
C ARG A 337 -19.54 15.22 12.54
N THR A 338 -18.77 15.50 11.51
CA THR A 338 -17.66 16.45 11.57
C THR A 338 -17.77 17.44 10.42
N ASP A 339 -17.62 18.72 10.73
CA ASP A 339 -17.50 19.79 9.74
C ASP A 339 -16.04 19.98 9.36
N PHE A 340 -15.74 19.78 8.08
CA PHE A 340 -14.45 20.08 7.49
C PHE A 340 -14.51 21.43 6.79
N ALA A 341 -14.33 22.49 7.56
CA ALA A 341 -14.48 23.87 7.08
C ALA A 341 -13.61 24.20 5.86
N ILE A 342 -12.38 23.67 5.81
CA ILE A 342 -11.48 23.84 4.67
C ILE A 342 -12.04 23.26 3.36
N TYR A 343 -12.91 22.25 3.46
CA TYR A 343 -13.56 21.60 2.32
C TYR A 343 -15.00 22.09 2.10
N LYS A 344 -15.53 22.94 3.00
CA LYS A 344 -16.95 23.29 3.10
C LYS A 344 -17.86 22.05 3.03
N LEU A 345 -17.48 21.00 3.77
CA LEU A 345 -18.08 19.67 3.70
C LEU A 345 -18.33 19.14 5.12
N ILE A 346 -19.55 18.68 5.37
CA ILE A 346 -19.88 17.86 6.54
C ILE A 346 -19.95 16.41 6.13
N VAL A 347 -19.24 15.56 6.87
CA VAL A 347 -19.31 14.10 6.75
C VAL A 347 -19.98 13.55 8.00
N TYR A 348 -20.90 12.61 7.79
CA TYR A 348 -21.70 12.02 8.84
C TYR A 348 -21.45 10.52 8.90
N GLY A 349 -21.06 10.03 10.09
CA GLY A 349 -21.18 8.62 10.45
C GLY A 349 -22.61 8.35 10.89
N GLY A 350 -23.36 7.66 10.04
CA GLY A 350 -24.76 7.32 10.30
C GLY A 350 -24.94 6.09 11.17
N SER A 351 -26.04 5.37 10.93
CA SER A 351 -26.41 4.13 11.61
C SER A 351 -25.79 2.92 10.94
N TRP A 352 -25.54 1.88 11.73
CA TRP A 352 -25.15 0.58 11.18
C TRP A 352 -26.35 -0.07 10.47
N VAL A 353 -26.14 -0.55 9.26
CA VAL A 353 -27.08 -1.38 8.49
C VAL A 353 -26.65 -2.83 8.68
N GLY A 354 -27.21 -3.50 9.70
CA GLY A 354 -26.74 -4.82 10.08
C GLY A 354 -25.36 -4.77 10.74
N LYS A 355 -24.45 -5.69 10.36
CA LYS A 355 -23.08 -5.76 10.89
C LYS A 355 -22.10 -5.14 9.91
N ASP A 356 -21.24 -4.26 10.41
CA ASP A 356 -20.05 -3.75 9.70
C ASP A 356 -20.35 -3.01 8.37
N ILE A 357 -21.59 -2.61 8.11
CA ILE A 357 -21.98 -1.70 7.01
C ILE A 357 -22.53 -0.44 7.65
N LEU A 358 -21.93 0.72 7.37
CA LEU A 358 -22.35 2.00 7.95
C LEU A 358 -23.06 2.86 6.91
N LYS A 359 -24.17 3.50 7.29
CA LYS A 359 -24.69 4.62 6.51
C LYS A 359 -23.73 5.79 6.61
N VAL A 360 -23.39 6.37 5.46
CA VAL A 360 -22.53 7.54 5.37
C VAL A 360 -23.28 8.62 4.65
N HIS A 361 -23.26 9.83 5.21
CA HIS A 361 -23.85 10.97 4.54
C HIS A 361 -22.80 12.05 4.30
N LEU A 362 -22.97 12.76 3.19
CA LEU A 362 -22.14 13.90 2.81
C LEU A 362 -23.05 15.09 2.52
N CYS A 363 -22.68 16.26 2.99
CA CYS A 363 -23.33 17.51 2.60
C CYS A 363 -22.29 18.61 2.48
N ARG A 364 -22.25 19.28 1.33
CA ARG A 364 -21.45 20.50 1.18
C ARG A 364 -22.29 21.75 1.42
N TYR A 365 -21.65 22.85 1.76
CA TYR A 365 -22.31 24.15 1.97
C TYR A 365 -21.57 25.28 1.25
N GLN A 366 -22.24 26.42 1.06
CA GLN A 366 -21.62 27.61 0.47
C GLN A 366 -21.02 28.52 1.52
N ASN A 367 -21.79 28.86 2.56
CA ASN A 367 -21.44 29.88 3.54
C ASN A 367 -21.34 29.30 4.95
N SER A 368 -22.27 28.42 5.33
CA SER A 368 -22.35 27.90 6.70
C SER A 368 -22.71 26.41 6.75
N PRO A 369 -22.12 25.63 7.68
CA PRO A 369 -22.52 24.25 7.92
C PRO A 369 -24.00 24.09 8.34
N THR A 370 -24.68 25.17 8.77
CA THR A 370 -26.12 25.16 9.08
C THR A 370 -27.01 24.96 7.86
N GLU A 371 -26.50 25.17 6.65
CA GLU A 371 -27.20 24.85 5.40
C GLU A 371 -27.43 23.34 5.25
N CYS A 372 -26.59 22.53 5.89
CA CYS A 372 -26.66 21.09 5.79
C CYS A 372 -27.68 20.48 6.77
N PRO A 373 -28.43 19.45 6.34
CA PRO A 373 -29.41 18.79 7.20
C PRO A 373 -28.78 18.21 8.48
N THR A 374 -29.59 18.09 9.52
CA THR A 374 -29.16 17.35 10.73
C THR A 374 -29.04 15.85 10.42
N LEU A 375 -28.19 15.14 11.17
CA LEU A 375 -28.05 13.69 11.02
C LEU A 375 -29.41 12.98 11.17
N ARG A 376 -30.20 13.39 12.17
CA ARG A 376 -31.55 12.85 12.41
C ARG A 376 -32.48 13.02 11.20
N ALA A 377 -32.35 14.11 10.43
CA ALA A 377 -33.15 14.31 9.23
C ALA A 377 -32.69 13.39 8.08
N LEU A 378 -31.39 13.15 7.95
CA LEU A 378 -30.83 12.27 6.93
C LEU A 378 -31.15 10.79 7.20
N GLU A 379 -31.08 10.35 8.45
CA GLU A 379 -31.39 8.97 8.85
C GLU A 379 -32.86 8.57 8.62
N LYS A 380 -33.77 9.55 8.61
CA LYS A 380 -35.20 9.33 8.34
C LYS A 380 -35.53 9.20 6.85
N ARG A 381 -34.62 9.61 5.95
CA ARG A 381 -34.84 9.46 4.52
C ARG A 381 -34.67 7.98 4.17
N LYS A 382 -35.71 7.36 3.60
CA LYS A 382 -35.56 6.04 2.99
C LYS A 382 -34.50 6.16 1.88
N LEU A 383 -33.58 5.21 1.83
CA LEU A 383 -32.72 5.04 0.66
C LEU A 383 -33.67 4.84 -0.53
N LEU A 384 -33.58 5.71 -1.54
CA LEU A 384 -34.23 5.42 -2.82
C LEU A 384 -33.39 4.29 -3.42
N GLU A 385 -33.97 3.09 -3.45
CA GLU A 385 -33.38 1.90 -4.07
C GLU A 385 -33.26 2.05 -5.58
#